data_AF-A0A0H1Y954-F1
#
_entry.id   AF-A0A0H1Y954-F1
#
_cell.length_a   1.000
_cell.length_b   1.000
_cell.length_c   1.000
_cell.angle_alpha   90.00
_cell.angle_beta   90.00
_cell.angle_gamma   90.00
#
_symmetry.space_group_name_H-M   'P 1'
#
loop_
_entity.id
_entity.type
_entity.pdbx_description
1 polymer ?
#
loop_
_entity_poly.entity_id
_entity_poly.type
_entity_poly.pdbx_seq_one_letter_code
_entity_poly.pdbx_strand_id
1 'polypeptide(L)'
;MPYPTYFRYFIPEVIHEDKVLYLDCDMIITSDLTSIFTLDISKYGVAAVRDDLLEEYDGKEDYFNSGLLLINNIFWREQGISRRLLDYTRENQGALQYHDQDVLNDVLCDNWLELDETYNYHTGADMLYNLFQQSERQLNRMKDLPKVIHYTATKPWKYLETSVRWRDIWWEYNKLEWSDIFTRWQVNDGVDVSLKKVLQPIHRAFIFTYSDSIEGIERLAKDLPNWQFHIAAHTQISEKLKQLEMYSNIKLYPLVYRFKLNELVENSDIYLDINHGDADTQVLEQVKKLGKDILSLSTTYHGQGKQFERVTDIIDYLKNERFKEHIRKEYCEK
;
A
#
# COMPACT_ATOMS: atom_id res chain seq x y z
N MET A 1 3.50 -17.52 -17.80
CA MET A 1 3.53 -17.47 -16.32
C MET A 1 4.57 -18.43 -15.74
N PRO A 2 5.12 -18.18 -14.54
CA PRO A 2 5.93 -19.16 -13.84
C PRO A 2 5.07 -20.35 -13.36
N TYR A 3 5.65 -21.56 -13.37
CA TYR A 3 5.01 -22.81 -12.94
C TYR A 3 4.26 -22.78 -11.59
N PRO A 4 4.71 -22.02 -10.55
CA PRO A 4 4.05 -22.03 -9.24
C PRO A 4 2.60 -21.57 -9.23
N THR A 5 2.14 -20.78 -10.21
CA THR A 5 0.75 -20.32 -10.25
C THR A 5 -0.25 -21.48 -10.35
N TYR A 6 0.15 -22.58 -10.97
CA TYR A 6 -0.66 -23.79 -11.14
C TYR A 6 -0.66 -24.70 -9.90
N PHE A 7 0.17 -24.42 -8.88
CA PHE A 7 0.24 -25.27 -7.69
C PHE A 7 -1.05 -25.28 -6.87
N ARG A 8 -1.87 -24.23 -6.99
CA ARG A 8 -3.21 -24.18 -6.39
C ARG A 8 -4.13 -25.31 -6.85
N TYR A 9 -3.87 -25.94 -8.00
CA TYR A 9 -4.66 -27.08 -8.48
C TYR A 9 -4.56 -28.27 -7.52
N PHE A 10 -3.45 -28.41 -6.79
CA PHE A 10 -3.16 -29.54 -5.91
C PHE A 10 -3.61 -29.30 -4.46
N ILE A 11 -4.30 -28.20 -4.15
CA ILE A 11 -4.84 -27.92 -2.81
C ILE A 11 -5.59 -29.12 -2.20
N PRO A 12 -6.54 -29.78 -2.88
CA PRO A 12 -7.25 -30.93 -2.29
C PRO A 12 -6.38 -32.18 -2.08
N GLU A 13 -5.19 -32.24 -2.69
CA GLU A 13 -4.24 -33.35 -2.52
C GLU A 13 -3.34 -33.15 -1.30
N VAL A 14 -3.09 -31.88 -0.91
CA VAL A 14 -2.17 -31.52 0.17
C VAL A 14 -2.89 -31.10 1.45
N ILE A 15 -4.08 -30.51 1.34
CA ILE A 15 -4.85 -29.96 2.46
C ILE A 15 -6.08 -30.83 2.72
N HIS A 16 -6.23 -31.30 3.96
CA HIS A 16 -7.30 -32.26 4.34
C HIS A 16 -8.59 -31.57 4.78
N GLU A 17 -8.50 -30.35 5.28
CA GLU A 17 -9.62 -29.54 5.75
C GLU A 17 -10.65 -29.32 4.64
N ASP A 18 -11.92 -29.22 5.03
CA ASP A 18 -13.05 -29.13 4.11
C ASP A 18 -13.20 -27.76 3.44
N LYS A 19 -12.62 -26.72 4.06
CA LYS A 19 -12.65 -25.34 3.59
C LYS A 19 -11.26 -24.74 3.74
N VAL A 20 -10.77 -24.12 2.66
CA VAL A 20 -9.39 -23.58 2.61
C VAL A 20 -9.43 -22.14 2.10
N LEU A 21 -8.74 -21.23 2.77
CA LEU A 21 -8.51 -19.88 2.25
C LEU A 21 -7.14 -19.85 1.57
N TYR A 22 -7.13 -19.77 0.25
CA TYR A 22 -5.94 -19.54 -0.56
C TYR A 22 -5.71 -18.04 -0.77
N LEU A 23 -4.45 -17.62 -0.73
CA LEU A 23 -3.99 -16.25 -0.88
C LEU A 23 -2.73 -16.24 -1.76
N ASP A 24 -2.67 -15.36 -2.76
CA ASP A 24 -1.42 -15.07 -3.47
C ASP A 24 -0.40 -14.40 -2.51
N CYS A 25 0.88 -14.37 -2.91
CA CYS A 25 1.96 -13.86 -2.05
C CYS A 25 2.20 -12.35 -2.13
N ASP A 26 1.45 -11.66 -2.98
CA ASP A 26 1.57 -10.24 -3.32
C ASP A 26 0.40 -9.41 -2.78
N MET A 27 -0.10 -9.82 -1.62
CA MET A 27 -1.20 -9.16 -0.90
C MET A 27 -0.87 -8.91 0.57
N ILE A 28 -1.61 -7.97 1.17
CA ILE A 28 -1.52 -7.60 2.58
C ILE A 28 -2.91 -7.68 3.22
N ILE A 29 -3.02 -8.41 4.32
CA ILE A 29 -4.22 -8.49 5.15
C ILE A 29 -4.17 -7.37 6.19
N THR A 30 -5.16 -6.49 6.19
CA THR A 30 -5.23 -5.31 7.06
C THR A 30 -6.30 -5.45 8.15
N SER A 31 -7.17 -6.44 8.04
CA SER A 31 -8.35 -6.62 8.90
C SER A 31 -8.55 -8.09 9.29
N ASP A 32 -9.35 -8.31 10.33
CA ASP A 32 -9.80 -9.65 10.75
C ASP A 32 -10.61 -10.31 9.62
N LEU A 33 -10.22 -11.54 9.26
CA LEU A 33 -10.87 -12.35 8.22
C LEU A 33 -11.83 -13.40 8.76
N THR A 34 -12.09 -13.47 10.08
CA THR A 34 -12.95 -14.48 10.73
C THR A 34 -14.28 -14.66 10.01
N SER A 35 -14.91 -13.56 9.58
CA SER A 35 -16.19 -13.61 8.88
C SER A 35 -16.15 -14.43 7.58
N ILE A 36 -15.02 -14.47 6.86
CA ILE A 36 -14.91 -15.23 5.61
C ILE A 36 -15.00 -16.74 5.87
N PHE A 37 -14.45 -17.22 6.99
CA PHE A 37 -14.47 -18.64 7.34
C PHE A 37 -15.87 -19.12 7.74
N THR A 38 -16.71 -18.21 8.24
CA THR A 38 -18.11 -18.50 8.60
C THR A 38 -19.07 -18.53 7.41
N LEU A 39 -18.64 -18.11 6.21
CA LEU A 39 -19.48 -18.08 5.03
C LEU A 39 -19.87 -19.50 4.59
N ASP A 40 -21.16 -19.71 4.29
CA ASP A 40 -21.63 -20.98 3.71
C ASP A 40 -21.35 -21.01 2.21
N ILE A 41 -20.45 -21.90 1.82
CA ILE A 41 -20.07 -22.14 0.42
C ILE A 41 -20.43 -23.56 -0.04
N SER A 42 -21.28 -24.28 0.71
CA SER A 42 -21.56 -25.71 0.47
C SER A 42 -22.05 -26.02 -0.95
N LYS A 43 -22.70 -25.05 -1.61
CA LYS A 43 -23.22 -25.17 -2.99
C LYS A 43 -22.23 -24.77 -4.08
N TYR A 44 -21.11 -24.17 -3.71
CA TYR A 44 -20.15 -23.58 -4.64
C TYR A 44 -18.81 -24.30 -4.53
N GLY A 45 -18.07 -24.37 -5.63
CA GLY A 45 -16.69 -24.87 -5.62
C GLY A 45 -15.73 -23.87 -4.99
N VAL A 46 -16.02 -22.56 -5.10
CA VAL A 46 -15.17 -21.50 -4.57
C VAL A 46 -15.98 -20.25 -4.25
N ALA A 47 -15.51 -19.44 -3.31
CA ALA A 47 -15.92 -18.03 -3.22
C ALA A 47 -14.72 -17.12 -3.49
N ALA A 48 -14.94 -16.10 -4.32
CA ALA A 48 -13.89 -15.22 -4.83
C ALA A 48 -14.45 -13.82 -5.12
N VAL A 49 -13.57 -12.86 -5.35
CA VAL A 49 -13.96 -11.48 -5.71
C VAL A 49 -13.93 -11.32 -7.22
N ARG A 50 -14.95 -10.65 -7.78
CA ARG A 50 -15.04 -10.32 -9.20
C ARG A 50 -13.86 -9.45 -9.66
N ASP A 51 -13.38 -9.70 -10.87
CA ASP A 51 -12.36 -8.88 -11.51
C ASP A 51 -13.01 -7.85 -12.46
N ASP A 52 -13.63 -6.81 -11.88
CA ASP A 52 -14.35 -5.75 -12.60
C ASP A 52 -13.52 -5.12 -13.75
N LEU A 53 -12.20 -5.13 -13.64
CA LEU A 53 -11.31 -4.60 -14.69
C LEU A 53 -11.36 -5.45 -15.94
N LEU A 54 -11.36 -6.76 -15.82
CA LEU A 54 -11.39 -7.65 -16.98
C LEU A 54 -12.76 -7.66 -17.65
N GLU A 55 -13.83 -7.42 -16.89
CA GLU A 55 -15.14 -7.14 -17.46
C GLU A 55 -15.11 -5.87 -18.31
N GLU A 56 -14.57 -4.77 -17.78
CA GLU A 56 -14.55 -3.47 -18.46
C GLU A 56 -13.64 -3.44 -19.70
N TYR A 57 -12.47 -4.08 -19.63
CA TYR A 57 -11.44 -3.97 -20.68
C TYR A 57 -11.42 -5.14 -21.66
N ASP A 58 -11.78 -6.35 -21.21
CA ASP A 58 -11.74 -7.57 -22.03
C ASP A 58 -13.12 -8.20 -22.25
N GLY A 59 -14.19 -7.64 -21.68
CA GLY A 59 -15.54 -8.17 -21.81
C GLY A 59 -15.77 -9.51 -21.09
N LYS A 60 -14.94 -9.82 -20.08
CA LYS A 60 -15.07 -11.04 -19.28
C LYS A 60 -16.11 -10.83 -18.16
N GLU A 61 -17.38 -11.01 -18.51
CA GLU A 61 -18.50 -11.02 -17.55
C GLU A 61 -18.40 -12.23 -16.60
N ASP A 62 -18.87 -12.06 -15.36
CA ASP A 62 -18.90 -13.12 -14.33
C ASP A 62 -17.56 -13.83 -14.09
N TYR A 63 -16.49 -13.04 -14.11
CA TYR A 63 -15.11 -13.50 -14.05
C TYR A 63 -14.45 -13.06 -12.73
N PHE A 64 -13.96 -14.01 -11.94
CA PHE A 64 -13.32 -13.74 -10.66
C PHE A 64 -11.80 -13.67 -10.75
N ASN A 65 -11.21 -12.90 -9.85
CA ASN A 65 -9.76 -12.85 -9.65
C ASN A 65 -9.29 -14.08 -8.86
N SER A 66 -8.21 -14.73 -9.29
CA SER A 66 -7.74 -15.96 -8.63
C SER A 66 -6.89 -15.71 -7.38
N GLY A 67 -6.59 -14.47 -7.00
CA GLY A 67 -5.65 -14.17 -5.92
C GLY A 67 -6.11 -14.54 -4.51
N LEU A 68 -7.41 -14.38 -4.21
CA LEU A 68 -8.01 -14.85 -2.96
C LEU A 68 -9.16 -15.79 -3.28
N LEU A 69 -9.06 -17.04 -2.81
CA LEU A 69 -10.06 -18.09 -3.04
C LEU A 69 -10.44 -18.75 -1.72
N LEU A 70 -11.71 -18.68 -1.33
CA LEU A 70 -12.26 -19.54 -0.30
C LEU A 70 -12.77 -20.83 -0.95
N ILE A 71 -11.96 -21.87 -0.92
CA ILE A 71 -12.16 -23.12 -1.62
C ILE A 71 -13.04 -24.07 -0.80
N ASN A 72 -14.08 -24.61 -1.43
CA ASN A 72 -14.83 -25.74 -0.92
C ASN A 72 -14.08 -27.02 -1.30
N ASN A 73 -13.23 -27.49 -0.38
CA ASN A 73 -12.31 -28.59 -0.63
C ASN A 73 -13.04 -29.93 -0.72
N ILE A 74 -14.21 -30.08 -0.07
CA ILE A 74 -15.12 -31.22 -0.26
C ILE A 74 -15.56 -31.26 -1.72
N PHE A 75 -16.13 -30.16 -2.24
CA PHE A 75 -16.59 -30.07 -3.62
C PHE A 75 -15.45 -30.37 -4.61
N TRP A 76 -14.25 -29.84 -4.36
CA TRP A 76 -13.10 -30.07 -5.23
C TRP A 76 -12.69 -31.54 -5.30
N ARG A 77 -12.73 -32.25 -4.16
CA ARG A 77 -12.46 -33.70 -4.11
C ARG A 77 -13.55 -34.51 -4.81
N GLU A 78 -14.82 -34.24 -4.49
CA GLU A 78 -15.96 -35.00 -5.03
C GLU A 78 -16.13 -34.81 -6.55
N GLN A 79 -15.88 -33.60 -7.04
CA GLN A 79 -16.03 -33.26 -8.47
C GLN A 79 -14.74 -33.43 -9.28
N GLY A 80 -13.65 -33.89 -8.65
CA GLY A 80 -12.36 -34.10 -9.30
C GLY A 80 -11.79 -32.83 -9.94
N ILE A 81 -11.95 -31.68 -9.29
CA ILE A 81 -11.64 -30.36 -9.85
C ILE A 81 -10.17 -30.25 -10.26
N SER A 82 -9.22 -30.73 -9.45
CA SER A 82 -7.79 -30.72 -9.79
C SER A 82 -7.49 -31.36 -11.14
N ARG A 83 -8.10 -32.50 -11.42
CA ARG A 83 -7.93 -33.20 -12.69
C ARG A 83 -8.53 -32.41 -13.84
N ARG A 84 -9.73 -31.84 -13.65
CA ARG A 84 -10.39 -31.00 -14.66
C ARG A 84 -9.56 -29.76 -15.00
N LEU A 85 -8.97 -29.11 -13.99
CA LEU A 85 -8.07 -27.97 -14.19
C LEU A 85 -6.82 -28.36 -15.00
N LEU A 86 -6.20 -29.50 -14.68
CA LEU A 86 -5.03 -30.01 -15.41
C LEU A 86 -5.36 -30.38 -16.86
N ASP A 87 -6.45 -31.13 -17.07
CA ASP A 87 -6.88 -31.55 -18.41
C ASP A 87 -7.24 -30.32 -19.27
N TYR A 88 -7.99 -29.35 -18.73
CA TYR A 88 -8.33 -28.12 -19.43
C TYR A 88 -7.09 -27.28 -19.78
N THR A 89 -6.14 -27.15 -18.83
CA THR A 89 -4.89 -26.43 -19.07
C THR A 89 -4.09 -27.06 -20.21
N ARG A 90 -4.01 -28.40 -20.26
CA ARG A 90 -3.31 -29.13 -21.33
C ARG A 90 -3.95 -28.92 -22.69
N GLU A 91 -5.29 -28.91 -22.75
CA GLU A 91 -6.05 -28.78 -23.98
C GLU A 91 -6.04 -27.35 -24.54
N ASN A 92 -5.92 -26.34 -23.68
CA ASN A 92 -6.08 -24.93 -24.03
C ASN A 92 -4.81 -24.08 -23.86
N GLN A 93 -3.64 -24.69 -23.63
CA GLN A 93 -2.41 -23.99 -23.22
C GLN A 93 -2.01 -22.78 -24.11
N GLY A 94 -2.36 -22.80 -25.40
CA GLY A 94 -2.08 -21.71 -26.34
C GLY A 94 -3.08 -20.55 -26.36
N ALA A 95 -4.20 -20.66 -25.66
CA ALA A 95 -5.31 -19.69 -25.67
C ALA A 95 -5.54 -18.98 -24.32
N LEU A 96 -4.83 -19.38 -23.26
CA LEU A 96 -5.01 -18.83 -21.91
C LEU A 96 -4.24 -17.50 -21.74
N GLN A 97 -4.95 -16.38 -21.85
CA GLN A 97 -4.42 -15.02 -21.66
C GLN A 97 -4.04 -14.76 -20.20
N TYR A 98 -4.88 -15.19 -19.27
CA TYR A 98 -4.72 -15.06 -17.82
C TYR A 98 -4.42 -16.39 -17.12
N HIS A 99 -3.94 -17.38 -17.89
CA HIS A 99 -3.34 -18.60 -17.36
C HIS A 99 -4.27 -19.37 -16.40
N ASP A 100 -3.85 -19.66 -15.17
CA ASP A 100 -4.66 -20.43 -14.21
C ASP A 100 -5.97 -19.73 -13.81
N GLN A 101 -6.03 -18.40 -13.87
CA GLN A 101 -7.27 -17.66 -13.61
C GLN A 101 -8.32 -17.97 -14.69
N ASP A 102 -7.92 -18.05 -15.97
CA ASP A 102 -8.83 -18.43 -17.06
C ASP A 102 -9.38 -19.83 -16.82
N VAL A 103 -8.47 -20.78 -16.53
CA VAL A 103 -8.83 -22.18 -16.32
C VAL A 103 -9.77 -22.36 -15.13
N LEU A 104 -9.52 -21.63 -14.03
CA LEU A 104 -10.39 -21.66 -12.86
C LEU A 104 -11.79 -21.15 -13.18
N ASN A 105 -11.89 -20.01 -13.88
CA ASN A 105 -13.17 -19.44 -14.29
C ASN A 105 -13.93 -20.34 -15.27
N ASP A 106 -13.24 -20.98 -16.21
CA ASP A 106 -13.86 -21.89 -17.18
C ASP A 106 -14.33 -23.21 -16.54
N VAL A 107 -13.54 -23.79 -15.63
CA VAL A 107 -13.87 -25.08 -14.99
C VAL A 107 -14.90 -24.93 -13.87
N LEU A 108 -14.87 -23.81 -13.15
CA LEU A 108 -15.79 -23.48 -12.06
C LEU A 108 -16.88 -22.48 -12.49
N CYS A 109 -17.11 -22.34 -13.80
CA CYS A 109 -18.22 -21.55 -14.32
C CYS A 109 -19.53 -21.95 -13.62
N ASP A 110 -20.35 -20.96 -13.26
CA ASP A 110 -21.59 -21.10 -12.48
C ASP A 110 -21.44 -21.71 -11.07
N ASN A 111 -20.24 -22.10 -10.64
CA ASN A 111 -19.96 -22.80 -9.38
C ASN A 111 -19.10 -21.95 -8.44
N TRP A 112 -19.29 -20.63 -8.46
CA TRP A 112 -18.62 -19.71 -7.55
C TRP A 112 -19.59 -18.75 -6.86
N LEU A 113 -19.19 -18.30 -5.68
CA LEU A 113 -19.89 -17.30 -4.89
C LEU A 113 -19.09 -15.99 -4.88
N GLU A 114 -19.74 -14.89 -5.22
CA GLU A 114 -19.11 -13.57 -5.20
C GLU A 114 -18.92 -13.06 -3.76
N LEU A 115 -17.71 -12.59 -3.48
CA LEU A 115 -17.32 -11.96 -2.23
C LEU A 115 -17.30 -10.44 -2.37
N ASP A 116 -17.43 -9.75 -1.22
CA ASP A 116 -17.23 -8.30 -1.13
C ASP A 116 -15.83 -7.89 -1.63
N GLU A 117 -15.77 -6.83 -2.44
CA GLU A 117 -14.55 -6.35 -3.10
C GLU A 117 -13.39 -6.05 -2.13
N THR A 118 -13.70 -5.75 -0.85
CA THR A 118 -12.67 -5.47 0.16
C THR A 118 -11.84 -6.69 0.54
N TYR A 119 -12.30 -7.91 0.25
CA TYR A 119 -11.54 -9.14 0.50
C TYR A 119 -10.45 -9.40 -0.54
N ASN A 120 -10.46 -8.71 -1.69
CA ASN A 120 -9.41 -8.86 -2.70
C ASN A 120 -9.36 -7.58 -3.54
N TYR A 121 -8.90 -6.48 -2.93
CA TYR A 121 -8.92 -5.20 -3.61
C TYR A 121 -7.72 -5.05 -4.54
N HIS A 122 -7.98 -4.99 -5.85
CA HIS A 122 -6.97 -4.95 -6.89
C HIS A 122 -6.39 -3.54 -7.07
N THR A 123 -5.19 -3.26 -6.53
CA THR A 123 -4.57 -1.91 -6.71
C THR A 123 -4.00 -1.70 -8.13
N GLY A 124 -3.88 -2.75 -8.94
CA GLY A 124 -3.46 -2.63 -10.34
C GLY A 124 -4.41 -1.78 -11.20
N ALA A 125 -5.67 -1.66 -10.75
CA ALA A 125 -6.69 -0.81 -11.33
C ALA A 125 -6.26 0.66 -11.48
N ASP A 126 -5.44 1.16 -10.54
CA ASP A 126 -5.05 2.57 -10.44
C ASP A 126 -4.32 3.07 -11.67
N MET A 127 -3.47 2.21 -12.24
CA MET A 127 -2.75 2.54 -13.45
C MET A 127 -3.71 2.68 -14.63
N LEU A 128 -4.64 1.74 -14.78
CA LEU A 128 -5.58 1.70 -15.89
C LEU A 128 -6.57 2.87 -15.80
N TYR A 129 -7.14 3.15 -14.62
CA TYR A 129 -8.04 4.28 -14.41
C TYR A 129 -7.38 5.63 -14.75
N ASN A 130 -6.09 5.79 -14.44
CA ASN A 130 -5.34 6.99 -14.80
C ASN A 130 -5.06 7.09 -16.31
N LEU A 131 -4.70 5.99 -16.97
CA LEU A 131 -4.40 5.98 -18.41
C LEU A 131 -5.64 6.23 -19.28
N PHE A 132 -6.80 5.77 -18.85
CA PHE A 132 -8.04 5.83 -19.63
C PHE A 132 -8.98 6.98 -19.27
N GLN A 133 -8.54 7.94 -18.44
CA GLN A 133 -9.30 9.17 -18.08
C GLN A 133 -10.72 8.87 -17.55
N GLN A 134 -10.86 7.84 -16.72
CA GLN A 134 -12.12 7.47 -16.09
C GLN A 134 -12.58 8.55 -15.09
N SER A 135 -13.90 8.66 -14.89
CA SER A 135 -14.48 9.72 -14.03
C SER A 135 -13.96 9.68 -12.59
N GLU A 136 -13.88 10.85 -11.92
CA GLU A 136 -13.47 10.97 -10.50
C GLU A 136 -14.21 10.03 -9.53
N ARG A 137 -15.41 9.56 -9.92
CA ARG A 137 -16.22 8.61 -9.14
C ARG A 137 -15.60 7.22 -9.08
N GLN A 138 -14.95 6.75 -10.15
CA GLN A 138 -14.27 5.45 -10.17
C GLN A 138 -12.93 5.49 -9.43
N LEU A 139 -12.18 6.60 -9.58
CA LEU A 139 -10.93 6.84 -8.86
C LEU A 139 -11.12 6.99 -7.33
N ASN A 140 -12.31 7.43 -6.89
CA ASN A 140 -12.68 7.53 -5.47
C ASN A 140 -13.50 6.33 -4.94
N ARG A 141 -13.59 5.20 -5.68
CA ARG A 141 -14.44 4.06 -5.28
C ARG A 141 -14.15 3.56 -3.87
N MET A 142 -12.89 3.62 -3.43
CA MET A 142 -12.51 3.18 -2.09
C MET A 142 -11.50 4.15 -1.45
N LYS A 143 -11.97 4.93 -0.47
CA LYS A 143 -11.15 5.80 0.38
C LYS A 143 -10.64 5.08 1.62
N ASP A 144 -11.43 4.14 2.13
CA ASP A 144 -11.10 3.35 3.31
C ASP A 144 -10.17 2.20 2.96
N LEU A 145 -9.44 1.71 3.95
CA LEU A 145 -8.52 0.59 3.79
C LEU A 145 -9.31 -0.73 3.62
N PRO A 146 -9.17 -1.46 2.49
CA PRO A 146 -9.84 -2.74 2.30
C PRO A 146 -9.26 -3.80 3.23
N LYS A 147 -10.03 -4.86 3.50
CA LYS A 147 -9.62 -5.98 4.36
C LYS A 147 -8.37 -6.68 3.84
N VAL A 148 -8.24 -6.79 2.52
CA VAL A 148 -7.06 -7.33 1.84
C VAL A 148 -6.71 -6.42 0.66
N ILE A 149 -5.48 -5.93 0.66
CA ILE A 149 -4.89 -5.21 -0.47
C ILE A 149 -4.19 -6.23 -1.36
N HIS A 150 -4.56 -6.33 -2.63
CA HIS A 150 -3.89 -7.19 -3.60
C HIS A 150 -3.17 -6.34 -4.64
N TYR A 151 -1.84 -6.40 -4.64
CA TYR A 151 -1.01 -5.60 -5.55
C TYR A 151 -0.91 -6.23 -6.94
N THR A 152 -2.05 -6.33 -7.63
CA THR A 152 -2.15 -6.83 -9.01
C THR A 152 -1.34 -5.93 -9.96
N ALA A 153 -0.70 -6.53 -10.96
CA ALA A 153 0.23 -5.88 -11.89
C ALA A 153 1.43 -5.17 -11.24
N THR A 154 1.25 -3.93 -10.78
CA THR A 154 2.31 -3.06 -10.28
C THR A 154 2.68 -3.41 -8.84
N LYS A 155 3.92 -3.85 -8.63
CA LYS A 155 4.37 -4.32 -7.31
C LYS A 155 4.94 -3.18 -6.45
N PRO A 156 4.58 -3.10 -5.15
CA PRO A 156 5.03 -2.02 -4.27
C PRO A 156 6.53 -2.12 -3.90
N TRP A 157 7.15 -3.29 -4.09
CA TRP A 157 8.58 -3.51 -3.86
C TRP A 157 9.47 -3.22 -5.08
N LYS A 158 8.89 -2.88 -6.25
CA LYS A 158 9.68 -2.41 -7.38
C LYS A 158 10.18 -0.98 -7.12
N TYR A 159 11.48 -0.78 -7.27
CA TYR A 159 12.18 0.48 -6.97
C TYR A 159 11.86 1.54 -8.04
N LEU A 160 11.65 2.81 -7.63
CA LEU A 160 11.54 4.03 -8.47
C LEU A 160 10.37 4.17 -9.49
N GLU A 161 9.50 3.17 -9.68
CA GLU A 161 8.53 3.19 -10.80
C GLU A 161 7.05 3.14 -10.42
N THR A 162 6.70 3.18 -9.12
CA THR A 162 5.32 2.84 -8.73
C THR A 162 4.72 3.78 -7.67
N SER A 163 3.69 4.52 -8.08
CA SER A 163 2.81 5.36 -7.24
C SER A 163 1.54 4.61 -6.78
N VAL A 164 1.62 3.28 -6.70
CA VAL A 164 0.48 2.42 -6.35
C VAL A 164 -0.11 2.79 -4.98
N ARG A 165 -1.44 2.81 -4.87
CA ARG A 165 -2.12 3.09 -3.59
C ARG A 165 -1.63 2.12 -2.51
N TRP A 166 -1.52 2.65 -1.29
CA TRP A 166 -1.08 1.92 -0.10
C TRP A 166 0.30 1.24 -0.20
N ARG A 167 1.20 1.69 -1.09
CA ARG A 167 2.60 1.22 -1.15
C ARG A 167 3.29 1.23 0.22
N ASP A 168 3.05 2.27 1.01
CA ASP A 168 3.65 2.42 2.34
C ASP A 168 3.27 1.27 3.29
N ILE A 169 2.03 0.75 3.20
CA ILE A 169 1.56 -0.36 4.04
C ILE A 169 2.34 -1.64 3.73
N TRP A 170 2.59 -1.96 2.45
CA TRP A 170 3.41 -3.12 2.10
C TRP A 170 4.80 -3.05 2.74
N TRP A 171 5.44 -1.88 2.67
CA TRP A 171 6.76 -1.68 3.28
C TRP A 171 6.73 -1.68 4.80
N GLU A 172 5.62 -1.29 5.43
CA GLU A 172 5.44 -1.44 6.88
C GLU A 172 5.46 -2.92 7.27
N TYR A 173 4.67 -3.78 6.61
CA TYR A 173 4.67 -5.22 6.90
C TYR A 173 6.00 -5.88 6.55
N ASN A 174 6.66 -5.47 5.47
CA ASN A 174 7.98 -5.99 5.09
C ASN A 174 9.07 -5.68 6.13
N LYS A 175 8.96 -4.55 6.82
CA LYS A 175 9.92 -4.12 7.86
C LYS A 175 9.61 -4.68 9.25
N LEU A 176 8.49 -5.39 9.43
CA LEU A 176 8.17 -6.02 10.70
C LEU A 176 9.11 -7.19 10.98
N GLU A 177 9.64 -7.24 12.20
CA GLU A 177 10.32 -8.43 12.69
C GLU A 177 9.29 -9.44 13.19
N TRP A 178 9.57 -10.73 13.04
CA TRP A 178 8.68 -11.78 13.56
C TRP A 178 8.42 -11.65 15.07
N SER A 179 9.39 -11.14 15.83
CA SER A 179 9.23 -10.85 17.26
C SER A 179 8.13 -9.83 17.54
N ASP A 180 7.94 -8.84 16.65
CA ASP A 180 6.87 -7.85 16.81
C ASP A 180 5.50 -8.49 16.67
N ILE A 181 5.38 -9.49 15.78
CA ILE A 181 4.15 -10.24 15.56
C ILE A 181 3.84 -11.14 16.76
N PHE A 182 4.82 -11.92 17.23
CA PHE A 182 4.62 -12.83 18.37
C PHE A 182 4.31 -12.09 19.67
N THR A 183 4.97 -10.96 19.91
CA THR A 183 4.71 -10.13 21.09
C THR A 183 3.26 -9.63 21.09
N ARG A 184 2.71 -9.27 19.93
CA ARG A 184 1.29 -8.85 19.82
C ARG A 184 0.32 -9.99 20.13
N TRP A 185 0.61 -11.21 19.66
CA TRP A 185 -0.23 -12.38 19.92
C TRP A 185 -0.24 -12.82 21.38
N GLN A 186 0.90 -12.77 22.08
CA GLN A 186 0.97 -13.09 23.51
C GLN A 186 0.23 -12.08 24.40
N VAL A 187 0.02 -10.86 23.92
CA VAL A 187 -0.66 -9.78 24.63
C VAL A 187 -2.18 -9.85 24.44
N ASN A 188 -2.68 -10.48 23.37
CA ASN A 188 -4.11 -10.64 23.08
C ASN A 188 -4.85 -11.64 24.00
N ASP A 189 -4.17 -12.31 24.94
CA ASP A 189 -4.77 -13.06 26.05
C ASP A 189 -5.24 -12.14 27.22
N GLY A 190 -5.42 -10.84 26.96
CA GLY A 190 -5.98 -9.90 27.93
C GLY A 190 -5.69 -8.41 27.75
N VAL A 191 -4.98 -7.98 26.70
CA VAL A 191 -4.68 -6.57 26.46
C VAL A 191 -4.86 -6.21 24.99
N ASP A 192 -5.84 -5.33 24.74
CA ASP A 192 -6.14 -4.71 23.45
C ASP A 192 -4.90 -3.97 22.90
N VAL A 193 -4.32 -4.53 21.84
CA VAL A 193 -3.42 -3.82 20.93
C VAL A 193 -4.11 -3.70 19.57
N SER A 194 -5.16 -2.89 19.51
CA SER A 194 -5.48 -2.17 18.28
C SER A 194 -4.18 -1.53 17.77
N LEU A 195 -3.95 -1.61 16.46
CA LEU A 195 -2.78 -1.07 15.75
C LEU A 195 -2.37 0.34 16.23
N LYS A 196 -3.30 1.11 16.81
CA LYS A 196 -3.11 2.39 17.49
C LYS A 196 -2.00 2.47 18.55
N LYS A 197 -1.53 1.37 19.18
CA LYS A 197 -0.50 1.45 20.25
C LYS A 197 0.94 1.26 19.80
N VAL A 198 1.18 0.61 18.65
CA VAL A 198 2.49 0.67 17.96
C VAL A 198 2.62 1.95 17.12
N LEU A 199 1.50 2.67 16.95
CA LEU A 199 1.34 3.88 16.17
C LEU A 199 1.09 5.11 17.07
N GLN A 200 2.13 5.67 17.71
CA GLN A 200 2.15 7.08 18.17
C GLN A 200 3.58 7.67 18.16
N PRO A 201 3.69 8.97 17.82
CA PRO A 201 3.95 9.44 16.47
C PRO A 201 5.44 9.34 16.13
N ILE A 202 5.74 8.69 14.99
CA ILE A 202 6.91 9.12 14.22
C ILE A 202 6.51 10.48 13.68
N HIS A 203 7.19 11.54 14.10
CA HIS A 203 6.89 12.86 13.58
C HIS A 203 7.25 12.92 12.10
N ARG A 204 6.43 13.54 11.27
CA ARG A 204 6.59 13.51 9.80
C ARG A 204 6.95 14.89 9.29
N ALA A 205 8.12 14.99 8.68
CA ALA A 205 8.54 16.18 7.96
C ALA A 205 8.40 15.95 6.45
N PHE A 206 7.74 16.87 5.76
CA PHE A 206 7.65 16.84 4.30
C PHE A 206 8.63 17.85 3.68
N ILE A 207 9.33 17.42 2.63
CA ILE A 207 10.26 18.22 1.83
C ILE A 207 9.87 18.00 0.37
N PHE A 208 9.69 19.08 -0.38
CA PHE A 208 9.50 19.02 -1.82
C PHE A 208 10.68 19.70 -2.52
N THR A 209 11.23 19.08 -3.57
CA THR A 209 12.44 19.60 -4.21
C THR A 209 12.45 19.49 -5.72
N TYR A 210 13.01 20.52 -6.36
CA TYR A 210 13.45 20.51 -7.76
C TYR A 210 14.95 20.25 -7.92
N SER A 211 15.68 20.12 -6.80
CA SER A 211 17.13 20.01 -6.71
C SER A 211 17.55 18.79 -5.91
N ASP A 212 18.76 18.28 -6.15
CA ASP A 212 19.39 17.26 -5.31
C ASP A 212 20.21 17.85 -4.14
N SER A 213 20.10 19.17 -3.95
CA SER A 213 20.70 19.86 -2.82
C SER A 213 19.63 20.16 -1.77
N ILE A 214 19.60 19.31 -0.74
CA ILE A 214 18.74 19.45 0.44
C ILE A 214 19.65 19.68 1.64
N GLU A 215 19.61 20.90 2.16
CA GLU A 215 20.58 21.37 3.16
C GLU A 215 20.35 20.68 4.51
N GLY A 216 21.39 20.02 5.04
CA GLY A 216 21.36 19.43 6.38
C GLY A 216 20.57 18.14 6.55
N ILE A 217 19.99 17.57 5.49
CA ILE A 217 19.10 16.40 5.58
C ILE A 217 19.73 15.17 6.26
N GLU A 218 21.00 14.87 5.97
CA GLU A 218 21.70 13.76 6.62
C GLU A 218 21.88 13.97 8.13
N ARG A 219 22.10 15.22 8.55
CA ARG A 219 22.27 15.55 9.95
C ARG A 219 20.93 15.47 10.68
N LEU A 220 19.86 15.97 10.05
CA LEU A 220 18.49 15.82 10.55
C LEU A 220 18.13 14.35 10.74
N ALA A 221 18.38 13.51 9.73
CA ALA A 221 18.10 12.08 9.81
C ALA A 221 18.88 11.38 10.95
N LYS A 222 20.17 11.69 11.12
CA LYS A 222 21.01 11.15 12.22
C LYS A 222 20.55 11.59 13.61
N ASP A 223 20.23 12.88 13.77
CA ASP A 223 19.99 13.48 15.08
C ASP A 223 18.51 13.43 15.52
N LEU A 224 17.60 13.07 14.60
CA LEU A 224 16.16 12.95 14.80
C LEU A 224 15.65 11.56 14.37
N PRO A 225 16.08 10.47 15.04
CA PRO A 225 15.68 9.11 14.66
C PRO A 225 14.16 8.84 14.80
N ASN A 226 13.45 9.66 15.59
CA ASN A 226 12.00 9.58 15.77
C ASN A 226 11.21 10.44 14.77
N TRP A 227 11.89 11.04 13.79
CA TRP A 227 11.29 11.80 12.70
C TRP A 227 11.44 11.05 11.39
N GLN A 228 10.35 10.91 10.63
CA GLN A 228 10.34 10.43 9.26
C GLN A 228 10.39 11.62 8.30
N PHE A 229 11.40 11.66 7.44
CA PHE A 229 11.54 12.66 6.40
C PHE A 229 11.02 12.10 5.07
N HIS A 230 10.00 12.75 4.51
CA HIS A 230 9.43 12.42 3.22
C HIS A 230 9.91 13.45 2.20
N ILE A 231 10.71 13.00 1.22
CA ILE A 231 11.32 13.87 0.21
C ILE A 231 10.70 13.53 -1.15
N ALA A 232 9.95 14.47 -1.72
CA ALA A 232 9.27 14.30 -3.00
C ALA A 232 9.83 15.20 -4.10
N ALA A 233 9.75 14.73 -5.34
CA ALA A 233 10.06 15.49 -6.54
C ALA A 233 9.10 15.12 -7.69
N HIS A 234 8.80 16.07 -8.58
CA HIS A 234 8.04 15.79 -9.81
C HIS A 234 8.85 14.99 -10.85
N THR A 235 10.17 14.99 -10.75
CA THR A 235 11.07 14.33 -11.68
C THR A 235 11.67 13.06 -11.08
N GLN A 236 12.48 12.36 -11.87
CA GLN A 236 13.45 11.43 -11.29
C GLN A 236 14.39 12.19 -10.34
N ILE A 237 14.86 11.50 -9.31
CA ILE A 237 15.84 12.02 -8.34
C ILE A 237 17.24 11.47 -8.65
N SER A 238 18.27 12.27 -8.35
CA SER A 238 19.66 11.90 -8.62
C SER A 238 20.17 10.76 -7.74
N GLU A 239 21.26 10.10 -8.14
CA GLU A 239 21.92 9.05 -7.33
C GLU A 239 22.32 9.56 -5.94
N LYS A 240 22.67 10.84 -5.82
CA LYS A 240 22.97 11.49 -4.54
C LYS A 240 21.77 11.44 -3.59
N LEU A 241 20.57 11.76 -4.06
CA LEU A 241 19.37 11.66 -3.23
C LEU A 241 19.06 10.20 -2.91
N LYS A 242 19.21 9.26 -3.86
CA LYS A 242 18.97 7.83 -3.61
C LYS A 242 19.83 7.27 -2.48
N GLN A 243 21.07 7.74 -2.32
CA GLN A 243 21.94 7.34 -1.21
C GLN A 243 21.35 7.68 0.17
N LEU A 244 20.43 8.64 0.27
CA LEU A 244 19.77 8.99 1.54
C LEU A 244 18.89 7.86 2.09
N GLU A 245 18.50 6.87 1.30
CA GLU A 245 17.76 5.71 1.80
C GLU A 245 18.59 4.79 2.71
N MET A 246 19.91 5.02 2.80
CA MET A 246 20.73 4.40 3.85
C MET A 246 20.25 4.78 5.26
N TYR A 247 19.51 5.89 5.39
CA TYR A 247 18.86 6.31 6.63
C TYR A 247 17.45 5.74 6.67
N SER A 248 17.17 4.86 7.64
CA SER A 248 15.88 4.17 7.78
C SER A 248 14.68 5.11 7.96
N ASN A 249 14.94 6.34 8.39
CA ASN A 249 13.97 7.40 8.63
C ASN A 249 13.89 8.44 7.49
N ILE A 250 14.43 8.14 6.30
CA ILE A 250 14.18 8.89 5.07
C ILE A 250 13.34 8.04 4.10
N LYS A 251 12.34 8.65 3.46
CA LYS A 251 11.56 8.07 2.36
C LYS A 251 11.63 9.01 1.16
N LEU A 252 12.00 8.47 0.00
CA LEU A 252 12.10 9.21 -1.25
C LEU A 252 10.90 8.90 -2.14
N TYR A 253 10.40 9.93 -2.81
CA TYR A 253 9.26 9.85 -3.70
C TYR A 253 9.60 10.58 -5.02
N PRO A 254 10.28 9.92 -5.97
CA PRO A 254 10.45 10.46 -7.32
C PRO A 254 9.14 10.39 -8.11
N LEU A 255 9.02 11.20 -9.17
CA LEU A 255 7.89 11.19 -10.10
C LEU A 255 6.52 11.30 -9.39
N VAL A 256 6.46 12.13 -8.35
CA VAL A 256 5.23 12.32 -7.57
C VAL A 256 4.20 13.12 -8.34
N TYR A 257 2.99 12.56 -8.40
CA TYR A 257 1.81 13.20 -8.94
C TYR A 257 0.95 13.82 -7.82
N ARG A 258 -0.01 14.66 -8.22
CA ARG A 258 -0.81 15.50 -7.33
C ARG A 258 -1.48 14.77 -6.16
N PHE A 259 -2.01 13.56 -6.38
CA PHE A 259 -2.67 12.81 -5.30
C PHE A 259 -1.69 12.42 -4.20
N LYS A 260 -0.58 11.77 -4.55
CA LYS A 260 0.44 11.38 -3.56
C LYS A 260 1.08 12.61 -2.92
N LEU A 261 1.25 13.70 -3.67
CA LEU A 261 1.70 14.98 -3.13
C LEU A 261 0.75 15.50 -2.04
N ASN A 262 -0.55 15.54 -2.33
CA ASN A 262 -1.57 15.95 -1.36
C ASN A 262 -1.57 15.06 -0.12
N GLU A 263 -1.52 13.75 -0.32
CA GLU A 263 -1.45 12.77 0.77
C GLU A 263 -0.21 13.01 1.66
N LEU A 264 0.96 13.25 1.06
CA LEU A 264 2.20 13.50 1.79
C LEU A 264 2.15 14.82 2.58
N VAL A 265 1.60 15.87 1.98
CA VAL A 265 1.41 17.16 2.66
C VAL A 265 0.39 17.01 3.80
N GLU A 266 -0.78 16.43 3.55
CA GLU A 266 -1.84 16.27 4.57
C GLU A 266 -1.37 15.44 5.76
N ASN A 267 -0.57 14.40 5.53
CA ASN A 267 -0.09 13.48 6.55
C ASN A 267 1.22 13.89 7.25
N SER A 268 1.82 15.03 6.90
CA SER A 268 3.01 15.55 7.60
C SER A 268 2.67 16.42 8.81
N ASP A 269 3.52 16.48 9.83
CA ASP A 269 3.37 17.44 10.92
C ASP A 269 3.90 18.81 10.53
N ILE A 270 4.98 18.84 9.76
CA ILE A 270 5.65 20.06 9.31
C ILE A 270 6.05 19.99 7.83
N TYR A 271 6.39 21.16 7.30
CA TYR A 271 7.13 21.31 6.06
C TYR A 271 8.54 21.85 6.35
N LEU A 272 9.55 21.22 5.74
CA LEU A 272 10.94 21.69 5.80
C LEU A 272 11.33 22.28 4.46
N ASP A 273 11.43 23.60 4.43
CA ASP A 273 11.87 24.41 3.29
C ASP A 273 13.42 24.50 3.29
N ILE A 274 14.05 23.35 3.01
CA ILE A 274 15.51 23.16 3.06
C ILE A 274 16.09 22.72 1.71
N ASN A 275 15.30 22.74 0.64
CA ASN A 275 15.80 22.56 -0.72
C ASN A 275 16.43 23.85 -1.23
N HIS A 276 17.53 23.75 -1.98
CA HIS A 276 18.02 24.86 -2.78
C HIS A 276 17.33 24.91 -4.15
N GLY A 277 17.35 26.07 -4.78
CA GLY A 277 16.74 26.30 -6.09
C GLY A 277 15.38 26.99 -5.94
N ASP A 278 14.48 26.72 -6.87
CA ASP A 278 13.12 27.26 -6.79
C ASP A 278 12.27 26.43 -5.82
N ALA A 279 11.35 27.11 -5.11
CA ALA A 279 10.29 26.45 -4.38
C ALA A 279 9.06 26.19 -5.25
N ASP A 280 8.34 25.12 -4.94
CA ASP A 280 7.02 24.90 -5.51
C ASP A 280 5.98 25.76 -4.79
N THR A 281 5.52 26.80 -5.47
CA THR A 281 4.55 27.74 -4.89
C THR A 281 3.21 27.08 -4.56
N GLN A 282 2.79 26.06 -5.32
CA GLN A 282 1.52 25.36 -5.08
C GLN A 282 1.62 24.51 -3.80
N VAL A 283 2.74 23.83 -3.60
CA VAL A 283 3.00 23.07 -2.37
C VAL A 283 3.05 24.00 -1.16
N LEU A 284 3.78 25.12 -1.24
CA LEU A 284 3.85 26.08 -0.13
C LEU A 284 2.48 26.67 0.22
N GLU A 285 1.69 27.05 -0.78
CA GLU A 285 0.32 27.52 -0.58
C GLU A 285 -0.57 26.46 0.08
N GLN A 286 -0.43 25.20 -0.32
CA GLN A 286 -1.19 24.09 0.26
C GLN A 286 -0.81 23.83 1.72
N VAL A 287 0.49 23.79 2.03
CA VAL A 287 1.02 23.64 3.39
C VAL A 287 0.47 24.76 4.29
N LYS A 288 0.52 26.00 3.80
CA LYS A 288 -0.01 27.16 4.50
C LYS A 288 -1.53 27.09 4.70
N LYS A 289 -2.28 26.66 3.68
CA LYS A 289 -3.74 26.48 3.77
C LYS A 289 -4.13 25.45 4.83
N LEU A 290 -3.29 24.43 5.03
CA LEU A 290 -3.48 23.40 6.05
C LEU A 290 -2.98 23.81 7.44
N GLY A 291 -2.40 25.02 7.58
CA GLY A 291 -1.95 25.56 8.86
C GLY A 291 -0.66 24.91 9.39
N LYS A 292 0.08 24.18 8.55
CA LYS A 292 1.29 23.46 8.97
C LYS A 292 2.47 24.41 9.15
N ASP A 293 3.30 24.10 10.14
CA ASP A 293 4.54 24.84 10.37
C ASP A 293 5.52 24.65 9.22
N ILE A 294 6.04 25.76 8.70
CA ILE A 294 7.08 25.80 7.68
C ILE A 294 8.37 26.22 8.38
N LEU A 295 9.41 25.39 8.35
CA LEU A 295 10.72 25.69 8.89
C LEU A 295 11.75 25.73 7.76
N SER A 296 12.59 26.76 7.71
CA SER A 296 13.61 26.92 6.68
C SER A 296 14.96 27.27 7.29
N LEU A 297 16.03 27.15 6.50
CA LEU A 297 17.28 27.84 6.77
C LEU A 297 17.26 29.23 6.14
N SER A 298 18.10 30.15 6.61
CA SER A 298 18.28 31.47 6.00
C SER A 298 18.77 31.36 4.55
N THR A 299 19.49 30.30 4.22
CA THR A 299 20.03 29.97 2.88
C THR A 299 19.02 29.33 1.92
N THR A 300 17.89 28.86 2.43
CA THR A 300 16.84 28.13 1.66
C THR A 300 15.47 28.76 1.84
N TYR A 301 15.39 30.00 2.33
CA TYR A 301 14.11 30.64 2.64
C TYR A 301 13.39 31.13 1.38
N HIS A 302 12.19 30.60 1.12
CA HIS A 302 11.35 31.00 -0.01
C HIS A 302 10.20 31.95 0.38
N GLY A 303 10.38 32.78 1.41
CA GLY A 303 9.44 33.85 1.75
C GLY A 303 8.33 33.46 2.73
N GLN A 304 8.35 32.25 3.29
CA GLN A 304 7.33 31.76 4.23
C GLN A 304 7.93 30.95 5.37
N GLY A 305 7.29 30.98 6.55
CA GLY A 305 7.68 30.16 7.69
C GLY A 305 8.74 30.77 8.61
N LYS A 306 9.21 29.94 9.54
CA LYS A 306 10.22 30.29 10.54
C LYS A 306 11.62 29.97 10.02
N GLN A 307 12.48 30.98 10.04
CA GLN A 307 13.87 30.87 9.61
C GLN A 307 14.80 30.48 10.77
N PHE A 308 15.82 29.71 10.44
CA PHE A 308 16.90 29.32 11.32
C PHE A 308 18.25 29.56 10.63
N GLU A 309 19.29 29.89 11.37
CA GLU A 309 20.62 30.10 10.78
C GLU A 309 21.38 28.79 10.57
N ARG A 310 21.09 27.77 11.40
CA ARG A 310 21.78 26.48 11.34
C ARG A 310 20.79 25.35 11.47
N VAL A 311 21.13 24.23 10.82
CA VAL A 311 20.40 22.96 10.93
C VAL A 311 20.29 22.50 12.39
N THR A 312 21.31 22.77 13.22
CA THR A 312 21.27 22.46 14.66
C THR A 312 20.15 23.19 15.39
N ASP A 313 19.84 24.42 14.97
CA ASP A 313 18.79 25.22 15.61
C ASP A 313 17.39 24.66 15.26
N ILE A 314 17.23 24.10 14.04
CA ILE A 314 16.03 23.33 13.66
C ILE A 314 15.94 22.05 14.52
N ILE A 315 17.04 21.31 14.66
CA ILE A 315 17.07 20.07 15.48
C ILE A 315 16.66 20.37 16.93
N ASP A 316 17.21 21.42 17.52
CA ASP A 316 16.87 21.82 18.89
C ASP A 316 15.41 22.26 19.02
N TYR A 317 14.89 22.95 18.01
CA TYR A 317 13.47 23.32 17.94
C TYR A 317 12.56 22.08 17.89
N LEU A 318 12.86 21.11 17.03
CA LEU A 318 12.08 19.88 16.86
C LEU A 318 12.21 18.91 18.04
N LYS A 319 13.29 19.00 18.83
CA LYS A 319 13.46 18.23 20.08
C LYS A 319 12.70 18.82 21.26
N ASN A 320 12.32 20.09 21.20
CA ASN A 320 11.71 20.80 22.32
C ASN A 320 10.32 20.23 22.67
N GLU A 321 10.10 19.87 23.94
CA GLU A 321 8.85 19.26 24.42
C GLU A 321 7.62 20.16 24.21
N ARG A 322 7.76 21.49 24.21
CA ARG A 322 6.63 22.41 23.91
C ARG A 322 6.17 22.32 22.45
N PHE A 323 7.09 22.04 21.54
CA PHE A 323 6.76 21.87 20.13
C PHE A 323 6.01 20.53 19.92
N LYS A 324 6.43 19.48 20.63
CA LYS A 324 5.72 18.19 20.64
C LYS A 324 4.31 18.31 21.24
N GLU A 325 4.11 19.16 22.25
CA GLU A 325 2.78 19.47 22.79
C GLU A 325 1.89 20.25 21.80
N HIS A 326 2.48 21.15 21.00
CA HIS A 326 1.77 21.89 19.96
C HIS A 326 1.22 20.97 18.87
N ILE A 327 2.06 20.08 18.33
CA ILE A 327 1.62 19.06 17.35
C ILE A 327 0.55 18.14 17.96
N ARG A 328 0.74 17.66 19.20
CA ARG A 328 -0.21 16.75 19.86
C ARG A 328 -1.61 17.33 20.05
N LYS A 329 -1.74 18.64 20.31
CA LYS A 329 -3.06 19.27 20.49
C LYS A 329 -3.89 19.27 19.21
N GLU A 330 -3.26 19.46 18.04
CA GLU A 330 -3.98 19.45 16.75
C GLU A 330 -4.58 18.08 16.39
N TYR A 331 -4.02 16.98 16.93
CA TYR A 331 -4.51 15.62 16.71
C TYR A 331 -5.56 15.14 17.73
N CYS A 332 -5.72 15.83 18.87
CA CYS A 332 -6.69 15.45 19.90
C CYS A 332 -7.99 16.28 19.86
N GLU A 333 -8.00 17.41 19.14
CA GLU A 333 -9.15 18.31 19.02
C GLU A 333 -9.94 18.16 17.69
N LYS A 334 -9.58 17.19 16.84
CA LYS A 334 -10.36 16.72 15.69
C LYS A 334 -10.77 15.27 15.88
#